data_AF-A0A9E7LIY3-F1
#
_entry.id   AF-A0A9E7LIY3-F1
#
_cell.length_a   1.000
_cell.length_b   1.000
_cell.length_c   1.000
_cell.angle_alpha   90.00
_cell.angle_beta   90.00
_cell.angle_gamma   90.00
#
_symmetry.space_group_name_H-M   'P 1'
#
loop_
_entity.id
_entity.type
_entity.pdbx_description
1 polymer ?
#
loop_
_entity_poly.entity_id
_entity_poly.type
_entity_poly.pdbx_seq_one_letter_code
_entity_poly.pdbx_strand_id
1 'polypeptide(L)'
;MDSKFLRYYFEKRLYLENPPLKMKDFIKFCNNRGINIKKSKLEEFEKRGLFYPIFRFKAVYNEVSNVYMAPSFDDYVNEDFMKLYDDYIHIPKDKDFLEFDNFYDKDIGICKIYSYYSSFQIYSLVFLLNNDKLIKDPIPAMDKFIDILIATQIYAPYGRSNMRNYSLKTNYEDFHKRLDEFDLEDTLKIIDADEDELYSVYAKICNELDKYLGSDYAIQLWKSVDWKKKDKCIGYTRLGIEYLQWAMMLKRCIEDYLGREIFDVDEVQGDWEKVKNVIPSDEKGATLRGYRNEVFTNKNTGEYEFNLKRRKSYYLANSLTLDYHPKILLFVEGKTEEIMIPKFFEFYGFNHKNLGIEIIDIGGILNFYSSKTFVNAPNNKPFKAVVNNFFNLINFNLKLWQAIPCFIGDRENDIINKLISGKMFDTKDLLNQIDLSDMDDSDRDFVANDDLNDNLVTGWSWIWDNDFEIDNFKPTEIQRAINDVCGTNISLEDVENIYDSCKNNEKKGIKDIDPKVKNHKIEINKKAFEYMKEDIEKSLNISINDRKIFSILDELIDMSILNHSPVNTSHALRNQKELSLCILKDYNIFKRDEDGI
;
A
#
# COMPACT_ATOMS: atom_id res chain seq x y z
N MET A 1 0.28 -6.65 36.93
CA MET A 1 1.63 -6.68 37.51
C MET A 1 1.61 -6.57 39.02
N ASP A 2 2.12 -7.59 39.71
CA ASP A 2 2.35 -7.63 41.16
C ASP A 2 3.84 -7.40 41.50
N SER A 3 4.19 -7.43 42.79
CA SER A 3 5.55 -7.15 43.26
C SER A 3 6.58 -8.18 42.80
N LYS A 4 6.17 -9.46 42.73
CA LYS A 4 7.03 -10.55 42.25
C LYS A 4 7.38 -10.33 40.78
N PHE A 5 6.39 -10.01 39.96
CA PHE A 5 6.59 -9.78 38.53
C PHE A 5 7.34 -8.47 38.25
N LEU A 6 7.06 -7.39 38.99
CA LEU A 6 7.79 -6.13 38.82
C LEU A 6 9.28 -6.29 39.14
N ARG A 7 9.63 -7.06 40.18
CA ARG A 7 11.02 -7.40 40.49
C ARG A 7 11.67 -8.16 39.33
N TYR A 8 11.00 -9.21 38.84
CA TYR A 8 11.47 -9.98 37.69
C TYR A 8 11.69 -9.12 36.43
N TYR A 9 10.78 -8.18 36.17
CA TYR A 9 10.86 -7.23 35.06
C TYR A 9 12.17 -6.43 35.07
N PHE A 10 12.63 -5.99 36.24
CA PHE A 10 13.92 -5.30 36.37
C PHE A 10 15.12 -6.25 36.33
N GLU A 11 15.05 -7.41 37.01
CA GLU A 11 16.12 -8.41 37.04
C GLU A 11 16.46 -8.94 35.64
N LYS A 12 15.43 -9.24 34.83
CA LYS A 12 15.59 -9.67 33.44
C LYS A 12 15.73 -8.53 32.44
N ARG A 13 15.75 -7.28 32.93
CA ARG A 13 15.92 -6.07 32.11
C ARG A 13 14.92 -5.99 30.95
N LEU A 14 13.68 -6.44 31.16
CA LEU A 14 12.65 -6.49 30.11
C LEU A 14 12.36 -5.09 29.54
N TYR A 15 12.61 -4.03 30.31
CA TYR A 15 12.41 -2.63 29.91
C TYR A 15 13.27 -2.15 28.74
N LEU A 16 14.32 -2.88 28.33
CA LEU A 16 15.21 -2.42 27.25
C LEU A 16 14.51 -2.45 25.89
N GLU A 17 13.77 -3.52 25.60
CA GLU A 17 13.13 -3.72 24.30
C GLU A 17 11.83 -2.90 24.17
N ASN A 18 11.06 -2.81 25.26
CA ASN A 18 9.87 -1.98 25.36
C ASN A 18 9.86 -1.18 26.69
N PRO A 19 10.41 0.04 26.68
CA PRO A 19 10.54 0.85 27.87
C PRO A 19 9.19 1.39 28.36
N PRO A 20 9.04 1.55 29.68
CA PRO A 20 7.83 2.09 30.25
C PRO A 20 7.71 3.60 29.97
N LEU A 21 6.50 4.05 29.74
CA LEU A 21 6.17 5.43 29.38
C LEU A 21 5.76 6.22 30.62
N LYS A 22 6.34 7.41 30.81
CA LYS A 22 5.83 8.37 31.81
C LYS A 22 4.39 8.74 31.44
N MET A 23 3.55 9.05 32.44
CA MET A 23 2.13 9.41 32.24
C MET A 23 1.87 10.36 31.05
N LYS A 24 2.65 11.44 30.92
CA LYS A 24 2.51 12.40 29.82
C LYS A 24 2.78 11.76 28.45
N ASP A 25 3.81 10.93 28.37
CA ASP A 25 4.21 10.22 27.15
C ASP A 25 3.22 9.10 26.82
N PHE A 26 2.69 8.40 27.83
CA PHE A 26 1.62 7.41 27.66
C PHE A 26 0.33 8.05 27.12
N ILE A 27 -0.07 9.21 27.65
CA ILE A 27 -1.22 9.98 27.12
C ILE A 27 -0.99 10.35 25.65
N LYS A 28 0.20 10.88 25.31
CA LYS A 28 0.55 11.21 23.92
C LYS A 28 0.53 9.96 23.03
N PHE A 29 1.08 8.86 23.53
CA PHE A 29 1.10 7.56 22.86
C PHE A 29 -0.32 7.06 22.56
N CYS A 30 -1.24 7.14 23.52
CA CYS A 30 -2.66 6.81 23.34
C CYS A 30 -3.34 7.70 22.30
N ASN A 31 -3.17 9.03 22.42
CA ASN A 31 -3.82 10.00 21.52
C ASN A 31 -3.37 9.82 20.06
N ASN A 32 -2.09 9.51 19.82
CA ASN A 32 -1.58 9.20 18.47
C ASN A 32 -2.24 7.94 17.85
N ARG A 33 -2.82 7.06 18.68
CA ARG A 33 -3.55 5.85 18.28
C ARG A 33 -5.07 6.03 18.26
N GLY A 34 -5.53 7.28 18.35
CA GLY A 34 -6.97 7.60 18.37
C GLY A 34 -7.66 7.33 19.71
N ILE A 35 -6.89 7.00 20.76
CA ILE A 35 -7.43 6.76 22.11
C ILE A 35 -7.40 8.09 22.86
N ASN A 36 -8.53 8.81 22.85
CA ASN A 36 -8.64 10.12 23.47
C ASN A 36 -8.67 10.01 25.01
N ILE A 37 -7.52 10.27 25.64
CA ILE A 37 -7.36 10.17 27.10
C ILE A 37 -6.69 11.42 27.67
N LYS A 38 -7.07 11.78 28.90
CA LYS A 38 -6.52 12.91 29.68
C LYS A 38 -6.07 12.44 31.06
N LYS A 39 -5.18 13.22 31.69
CA LYS A 39 -4.70 13.01 33.08
C LYS A 39 -5.87 12.74 34.03
N SER A 40 -6.91 13.58 33.99
CA SER A 40 -8.08 13.49 34.88
C SER A 40 -8.83 12.16 34.74
N LYS A 41 -8.88 11.57 33.55
CA LYS A 41 -9.58 10.30 33.33
C LYS A 41 -8.76 9.11 33.82
N LEU A 42 -7.43 9.15 33.67
CA LEU A 42 -6.54 8.16 34.28
C LEU A 42 -6.62 8.20 35.81
N GLU A 43 -6.64 9.40 36.38
CA GLU A 43 -6.82 9.60 37.82
C GLU A 43 -8.17 9.07 38.32
N GLU A 44 -9.26 9.32 37.58
CA GLU A 44 -10.58 8.77 37.89
C GLU A 44 -10.58 7.23 37.88
N PHE A 45 -9.98 6.60 36.86
CA PHE A 45 -9.89 5.14 36.79
C PHE A 45 -9.05 4.55 37.91
N GLU A 46 -7.94 5.20 38.29
CA GLU A 46 -7.13 4.75 39.41
C GLU A 46 -7.87 4.88 40.74
N LYS A 47 -8.58 6.00 40.96
CA LYS A 47 -9.41 6.22 42.15
C LYS A 47 -10.52 5.17 42.31
N ARG A 48 -11.04 4.68 41.18
CA ARG A 48 -12.02 3.57 41.13
C ARG A 48 -11.36 2.18 41.21
N GLY A 49 -10.03 2.12 41.20
CA GLY A 49 -9.24 0.91 41.21
C GLY A 49 -9.29 0.08 39.93
N LEU A 50 -9.61 0.70 38.79
CA LEU A 50 -9.80 0.01 37.51
C LEU A 50 -8.55 -0.01 36.62
N PHE A 51 -7.68 1.00 36.76
CA PHE A 51 -6.50 1.14 35.91
C PHE A 51 -5.36 1.80 36.67
N TYR A 52 -4.22 1.12 36.74
CA TYR A 52 -3.04 1.59 37.48
C TYR A 52 -1.82 1.69 36.56
N PRO A 53 -0.86 2.58 36.84
CA PRO A 53 0.48 2.46 36.28
C PRO A 53 1.11 1.12 36.72
N ILE A 54 2.00 0.54 35.90
CA ILE A 54 2.70 -0.69 36.26
C ILE A 54 3.64 -0.50 37.46
N PHE A 55 4.19 0.70 37.63
CA PHE A 55 4.89 1.12 38.84
C PHE A 55 4.96 2.65 38.96
N ARG A 56 5.34 3.12 40.14
CA ARG A 56 5.71 4.50 40.43
C ARG A 56 7.14 4.61 40.89
N PHE A 57 7.79 5.70 40.52
CA PHE A 57 9.13 6.05 40.97
C PHE A 57 9.10 7.35 41.78
N LYS A 58 9.64 7.31 43.00
CA LYS A 58 9.89 8.50 43.81
C LYS A 58 11.16 9.19 43.31
N ALA A 59 11.07 10.46 42.95
CA ALA A 59 12.17 11.19 42.36
C ALA A 59 13.41 11.20 43.28
N VAL A 60 14.58 10.93 42.70
CA VAL A 60 15.87 10.95 43.40
C VAL A 60 16.46 12.34 43.27
N TYR A 61 16.95 12.89 44.38
CA TYR A 61 17.65 14.16 44.36
C TYR A 61 19.04 13.98 43.76
N ASN A 62 19.35 14.70 42.69
CA ASN A 62 20.69 14.74 42.13
C ASN A 62 21.41 15.99 42.64
N GLU A 63 22.43 15.79 43.48
CA GLU A 63 23.21 16.87 44.08
C GLU A 63 24.02 17.68 43.05
N VAL A 64 24.43 17.05 41.93
CA VAL A 64 25.26 17.66 40.88
C VAL A 64 24.43 18.64 40.04
N SER A 65 23.22 18.23 39.64
CA SER A 65 22.32 19.05 38.83
C SER A 65 21.33 19.85 39.67
N ASN A 66 21.33 19.67 41.00
CA ASN A 66 20.44 20.33 41.95
C ASN A 66 18.95 20.18 41.57
N VAL A 67 18.59 19.04 40.98
CA VAL A 67 17.23 18.73 40.53
C VAL A 67 16.84 17.31 40.92
N TYR A 68 15.55 17.11 41.16
CA TYR A 68 14.98 15.78 41.30
C TYR A 68 14.82 15.15 39.93
N MET A 69 15.32 13.92 39.78
CA MET A 69 15.32 13.20 38.51
C MET A 69 14.59 11.87 38.63
N ALA A 70 13.99 11.46 37.51
CA ALA A 70 13.46 10.13 37.31
C ALA A 70 14.54 9.26 36.65
N PRO A 71 14.44 7.93 36.75
CA PRO A 71 15.39 7.04 36.13
C PRO A 71 15.32 7.16 34.62
N SER A 72 16.48 7.06 33.98
CA SER A 72 16.62 6.95 32.54
C SER A 72 16.60 5.48 32.14
N PHE A 73 15.65 5.13 31.28
CA PHE A 73 15.62 3.80 30.63
C PHE A 73 16.46 3.78 29.35
N ASP A 74 17.46 4.65 29.23
CA ASP A 74 18.29 4.81 28.04
C ASP A 74 19.47 3.86 27.98
N ASP A 75 19.77 3.37 26.78
CA ASP A 75 20.75 2.30 26.53
C ASP A 75 22.16 2.72 26.97
N TYR A 76 22.41 4.02 27.02
CA TYR A 76 23.69 4.62 27.42
C TYR A 76 23.79 4.89 28.93
N VAL A 77 22.72 4.66 29.69
CA VAL A 77 22.68 4.91 31.14
C VAL A 77 22.47 3.58 31.87
N ASN A 78 23.54 3.07 32.49
CA ASN A 78 23.48 1.88 33.33
C ASN A 78 22.93 2.23 34.73
N GLU A 79 21.62 2.44 34.83
CA GLU A 79 20.98 2.52 36.14
C GLU A 79 20.84 1.11 36.75
N ASP A 80 21.32 0.98 37.98
CA ASP A 80 21.14 -0.23 38.78
C ASP A 80 19.75 -0.20 39.43
N PHE A 81 18.72 -0.48 38.64
CA PHE A 81 17.32 -0.47 39.07
C PHE A 81 17.06 -1.37 40.28
N MET A 82 17.85 -2.44 40.44
CA MET A 82 17.71 -3.33 41.59
C MET A 82 18.10 -2.65 42.90
N LYS A 83 19.12 -1.77 42.89
CA LYS A 83 19.46 -0.94 44.06
C LYS A 83 18.38 0.10 44.38
N LEU A 84 17.67 0.58 43.36
CA LEU A 84 16.62 1.59 43.52
C LEU A 84 15.26 0.99 43.89
N TYR A 85 15.09 -0.34 43.74
CA TYR A 85 13.80 -1.01 43.81
C TYR A 85 13.11 -0.79 45.17
N ASP A 86 13.80 -1.13 46.25
CA ASP A 86 13.19 -1.15 47.60
C ASP A 86 12.87 0.26 48.13
N ASP A 87 13.67 1.27 47.76
CA ASP A 87 13.58 2.62 48.34
C ASP A 87 12.77 3.60 47.48
N TYR A 88 12.74 3.42 46.16
CA TYR A 88 12.19 4.42 45.23
C TYR A 88 11.07 3.89 44.34
N ILE A 89 10.96 2.58 44.17
CA ILE A 89 9.95 1.97 43.29
C ILE A 89 8.84 1.36 44.14
N HIS A 90 7.59 1.54 43.71
CA HIS A 90 6.46 0.85 44.32
C HIS A 90 5.33 0.60 43.34
N ILE A 91 4.49 -0.38 43.68
CA ILE A 91 3.27 -0.69 42.95
C ILE A 91 2.12 0.18 43.47
N PRO A 92 1.46 0.95 42.60
CA PRO A 92 0.35 1.81 42.99
C PRO A 92 -0.85 1.04 43.58
N LYS A 93 -1.11 -0.17 43.08
CA LYS A 93 -2.23 -1.04 43.51
C LYS A 93 -2.14 -1.46 44.98
N ASP A 94 -0.94 -1.46 45.56
CA ASP A 94 -0.67 -1.89 46.94
C ASP A 94 -0.70 -0.73 47.94
N LYS A 95 -1.02 0.49 47.50
CA LYS A 95 -1.05 1.70 48.33
C LYS A 95 -2.37 2.44 48.19
N ASP A 96 -2.67 3.27 49.18
CA ASP A 96 -3.82 4.17 49.12
C ASP A 96 -3.70 5.13 47.92
N PHE A 97 -4.85 5.41 47.30
CA PHE A 97 -4.94 6.35 46.18
C PHE A 97 -4.43 7.73 46.58
N LEU A 98 -3.60 8.33 45.71
CA LEU A 98 -3.06 9.67 45.88
C LEU A 98 -3.47 10.52 44.68
N GLU A 99 -4.13 11.66 44.93
CA GLU A 99 -4.49 12.62 43.88
C GLU A 99 -3.24 13.07 43.12
N PHE A 100 -3.34 13.09 41.79
CA PHE A 100 -2.21 13.29 40.89
C PHE A 100 -1.65 14.72 40.94
N ASP A 101 -2.38 15.64 41.55
CA ASP A 101 -1.89 16.99 41.85
C ASP A 101 -0.85 17.00 42.97
N ASN A 102 -0.85 15.98 43.86
CA ASN A 102 0.15 15.81 44.91
C ASN A 102 1.46 15.18 44.39
N PHE A 103 1.52 14.78 43.12
CA PHE A 103 2.77 14.30 42.50
C PHE A 103 3.74 15.44 42.21
N TYR A 104 3.25 16.68 42.23
CA TYR A 104 4.02 17.87 41.93
C TYR A 104 4.09 18.77 43.15
N ASP A 105 5.27 19.28 43.42
CA ASP A 105 5.43 20.40 44.32
C ASP A 105 5.19 21.69 43.53
N LYS A 106 4.05 22.35 43.80
CA LYS A 106 3.65 23.56 43.09
C LYS A 106 4.54 24.76 43.44
N ASP A 107 5.16 24.75 44.63
CA ASP A 107 5.95 25.88 45.13
C ASP A 107 7.33 25.94 44.46
N ILE A 108 7.91 24.78 44.15
CA ILE A 108 9.24 24.67 43.51
C ILE A 108 9.17 24.12 42.07
N GLY A 109 7.98 23.80 41.56
CA GLY A 109 7.76 23.34 40.18
C GLY A 109 8.32 21.95 39.85
N ILE A 110 8.53 21.10 40.86
CA ILE A 110 9.24 19.82 40.71
C ILE A 110 8.30 18.63 40.84
N CYS A 111 8.49 17.63 39.98
CA CYS A 111 7.78 16.34 40.05
C CYS A 111 8.45 15.43 41.10
N LYS A 112 7.70 15.04 42.13
CA LYS A 112 8.15 14.14 43.21
C LYS A 112 7.87 12.67 42.90
N ILE A 113 6.84 12.38 42.10
CA ILE A 113 6.40 11.02 41.80
C ILE A 113 6.15 10.88 40.30
N TYR A 114 6.80 9.90 39.68
CA TYR A 114 6.60 9.56 38.27
C TYR A 114 5.78 8.28 38.16
N SER A 115 4.67 8.35 37.42
CA SER A 115 3.85 7.18 37.08
C SER A 115 4.28 6.62 35.72
N TYR A 116 4.54 5.32 35.68
CA TYR A 116 5.04 4.61 34.51
C TYR A 116 4.00 3.58 34.03
N TYR A 117 3.69 3.64 32.74
CA TYR A 117 2.72 2.77 32.07
C TYR A 117 3.42 1.94 30.99
N SER A 118 2.94 0.72 30.76
CA SER A 118 3.37 -0.08 29.60
C SER A 118 2.55 0.31 28.36
N SER A 119 3.17 0.27 27.17
CA SER A 119 2.45 0.48 25.91
C SER A 119 1.35 -0.55 25.69
N PHE A 120 1.46 -1.75 26.26
CA PHE A 120 0.45 -2.80 26.14
C PHE A 120 -0.85 -2.43 26.86
N GLN A 121 -0.79 -1.58 27.90
CA GLN A 121 -1.96 -1.18 28.69
C GLN A 121 -3.00 -0.39 27.89
N ILE A 122 -2.71 0.01 26.64
CA ILE A 122 -3.72 0.56 25.75
C ILE A 122 -4.88 -0.43 25.49
N TYR A 123 -4.63 -1.75 25.55
CA TYR A 123 -5.68 -2.76 25.38
C TYR A 123 -6.76 -2.60 26.46
N SER A 124 -6.35 -2.64 27.74
CA SER A 124 -7.25 -2.47 28.88
C SER A 124 -7.89 -1.08 28.87
N LEU A 125 -7.15 -0.04 28.48
CA LEU A 125 -7.68 1.31 28.42
C LEU A 125 -8.78 1.47 27.37
N VAL A 126 -8.61 0.92 26.16
CA VAL A 126 -9.64 0.91 25.12
C VAL A 126 -10.88 0.18 25.61
N PHE A 127 -10.70 -0.97 26.25
CA PHE A 127 -11.80 -1.73 26.82
C PHE A 127 -12.57 -0.94 27.88
N LEU A 128 -11.86 -0.31 28.82
CA LEU A 128 -12.46 0.51 29.87
C LEU A 128 -13.20 1.73 29.30
N LEU A 129 -12.62 2.43 28.33
CA LEU A 129 -13.26 3.61 27.73
C LEU A 129 -14.56 3.25 27.00
N ASN A 130 -14.60 2.09 26.33
CA ASN A 130 -15.81 1.64 25.63
C ASN A 130 -16.90 1.13 26.58
N ASN A 131 -16.56 0.78 27.83
CA ASN A 131 -17.45 0.14 28.79
C ASN A 131 -17.51 0.86 30.15
N ASP A 132 -17.06 2.12 30.21
CA ASP A 132 -16.79 2.88 31.43
C ASP A 132 -17.97 2.91 32.42
N LYS A 133 -19.19 3.02 31.89
CA LYS A 133 -20.43 3.06 32.68
C LYS A 133 -20.85 1.70 33.24
N LEU A 134 -20.37 0.61 32.65
CA LEU A 134 -20.77 -0.75 32.99
C LEU A 134 -19.79 -1.42 33.96
N ILE A 135 -18.51 -1.04 33.91
CA ILE A 135 -17.45 -1.65 34.70
C ILE A 135 -17.34 -0.96 36.07
N LYS A 136 -17.66 -1.72 37.12
CA LYS A 136 -17.57 -1.27 38.51
C LYS A 136 -16.39 -1.87 39.25
N ASP A 137 -15.91 -3.04 38.81
CA ASP A 137 -14.87 -3.82 39.47
C ASP A 137 -13.68 -4.05 38.53
N PRO A 138 -12.47 -4.28 39.08
CA PRO A 138 -11.31 -4.67 38.29
C PRO A 138 -11.56 -5.96 37.51
N ILE A 139 -10.87 -6.14 36.38
CA ILE A 139 -11.05 -7.31 35.50
C ILE A 139 -9.74 -8.09 35.48
N PRO A 140 -9.57 -9.14 36.33
CA PRO A 140 -8.31 -9.86 36.45
C PRO A 140 -7.78 -10.45 35.12
N ALA A 141 -8.69 -10.88 34.24
CA ALA A 141 -8.32 -11.39 32.91
C ALA A 141 -7.60 -10.34 32.04
N MET A 142 -7.89 -9.04 32.23
CA MET A 142 -7.19 -7.95 31.55
C MET A 142 -5.78 -7.77 32.11
N ASP A 143 -5.61 -7.85 33.44
CA ASP A 143 -4.30 -7.77 34.08
C ASP A 143 -3.40 -8.91 33.58
N LYS A 144 -3.92 -10.14 33.51
CA LYS A 144 -3.19 -11.31 33.00
C LYS A 144 -2.77 -11.17 31.54
N PHE A 145 -3.67 -10.66 30.68
CA PHE A 145 -3.37 -10.40 29.26
C PHE A 145 -2.19 -9.42 29.10
N ILE A 146 -2.18 -8.34 29.88
CA ILE A 146 -1.09 -7.36 29.88
C ILE A 146 0.19 -7.96 30.43
N ASP A 147 0.10 -8.75 31.51
CA ASP A 147 1.26 -9.35 32.15
C ASP A 147 1.96 -10.35 31.20
N ILE A 148 1.21 -11.16 30.43
CA ILE A 148 1.77 -12.03 29.37
C ILE A 148 2.53 -11.21 28.32
N LEU A 149 1.94 -10.12 27.82
CA LEU A 149 2.61 -9.27 26.83
C LEU A 149 3.92 -8.66 27.37
N ILE A 150 3.90 -8.17 28.61
CA ILE A 150 5.12 -7.64 29.24
C ILE A 150 6.14 -8.76 29.46
N ALA A 151 5.71 -9.95 29.90
CA ALA A 151 6.60 -11.05 30.24
C ALA A 151 7.35 -11.59 28.99
N THR A 152 6.69 -11.57 27.83
CA THR A 152 7.25 -11.97 26.53
C THR A 152 7.95 -10.84 25.77
N GLN A 153 8.05 -9.64 26.33
CA GLN A 153 8.45 -8.45 25.55
C GLN A 153 9.93 -8.43 25.13
N ILE A 154 10.76 -9.38 25.59
CA ILE A 154 12.08 -9.63 25.00
C ILE A 154 11.97 -9.92 23.49
N TYR A 155 10.84 -10.44 23.01
CA TYR A 155 10.56 -10.66 21.59
C TYR A 155 10.09 -9.40 20.85
N ALA A 156 9.96 -8.24 21.49
CA ALA A 156 9.53 -7.00 20.85
C ALA A 156 10.40 -6.56 19.64
N PRO A 157 11.68 -6.93 19.48
CA PRO A 157 12.41 -6.68 18.23
C PRO A 157 11.76 -7.34 17.00
N TYR A 158 10.99 -8.41 17.18
CA TYR A 158 10.20 -9.06 16.14
C TYR A 158 8.84 -8.36 15.89
N GLY A 159 8.45 -7.40 16.75
CA GLY A 159 7.23 -6.59 16.64
C GLY A 159 7.38 -5.20 17.28
N ARG A 160 7.56 -4.14 16.48
CA ARG A 160 7.98 -2.80 16.95
C ARG A 160 6.90 -1.93 17.66
N SER A 161 6.20 -2.45 18.65
CA SER A 161 5.29 -1.63 19.47
C SER A 161 6.11 -0.78 20.44
N ASN A 162 6.08 0.55 20.28
CA ASN A 162 6.78 1.49 21.17
C ASN A 162 8.30 1.24 21.35
N MET A 163 8.97 0.65 20.37
CA MET A 163 10.41 0.41 20.47
C MET A 163 11.19 1.73 20.52
N ARG A 164 12.21 1.78 21.39
CA ARG A 164 13.37 2.66 21.15
C ARG A 164 14.04 2.28 19.84
N ASN A 165 14.87 3.16 19.27
CA ASN A 165 15.71 2.81 18.13
C ASN A 165 16.75 1.75 18.54
N TYR A 166 16.34 0.49 18.61
CA TYR A 166 17.21 -0.61 18.94
C TYR A 166 18.11 -0.92 17.76
N SER A 167 19.39 -0.58 17.90
CA SER A 167 20.41 -0.90 16.90
C SER A 167 20.90 -2.33 17.11
N LEU A 168 20.33 -3.25 16.34
CA LEU A 168 20.86 -4.62 16.18
C LEU A 168 22.30 -4.65 15.63
N LYS A 169 22.94 -3.51 15.34
CA LYS A 169 24.37 -3.45 14.99
C LYS A 169 25.27 -3.31 16.21
N THR A 170 24.76 -2.81 17.33
CA THR A 170 25.57 -2.51 18.54
C THR A 170 25.20 -3.38 19.72
N ASN A 171 23.94 -3.83 19.82
CA ASN A 171 23.42 -4.59 20.97
C ASN A 171 23.10 -6.06 20.63
N TYR A 172 23.53 -6.55 19.45
CA TYR A 172 23.18 -7.88 18.94
C TYR A 172 23.55 -9.01 19.90
N GLU A 173 24.79 -9.01 20.40
CA GLU A 173 25.30 -10.09 21.24
C GLU A 173 24.59 -10.14 22.60
N ASP A 174 24.35 -8.99 23.24
CA ASP A 174 23.62 -8.91 24.52
C ASP A 174 22.18 -9.36 24.37
N PHE A 175 21.51 -8.94 23.28
CA PHE A 175 20.15 -9.37 22.96
C PHE A 175 20.04 -10.89 22.83
N HIS A 176 20.86 -11.47 21.94
CA HIS A 176 20.81 -12.90 21.65
C HIS A 176 21.18 -13.73 22.87
N LYS A 177 22.19 -13.30 23.63
CA LYS A 177 22.52 -13.94 24.90
C LYS A 177 21.33 -13.95 25.87
N ARG A 178 20.66 -12.81 26.07
CA ARG A 178 19.47 -12.75 26.93
C ARG A 178 18.31 -13.60 26.41
N LEU A 179 18.16 -13.66 25.09
CA LEU A 179 17.13 -14.47 24.45
C LEU A 179 17.41 -15.97 24.62
N ASP A 180 18.67 -16.39 24.48
CA ASP A 180 19.11 -17.77 24.72
C ASP A 180 18.95 -18.18 26.20
N GLU A 181 19.10 -17.21 27.12
CA GLU A 181 18.88 -17.38 28.56
C GLU A 181 17.39 -17.21 28.99
N PHE A 182 16.49 -16.90 28.05
CA PHE A 182 15.08 -16.67 28.36
C PHE A 182 14.33 -18.00 28.48
N ASP A 183 13.81 -18.25 29.67
CA ASP A 183 12.97 -19.42 29.96
C ASP A 183 11.50 -18.99 30.01
N LEU A 184 10.70 -19.46 29.05
CA LEU A 184 9.29 -19.13 28.96
C LEU A 184 8.47 -19.75 30.08
N GLU A 185 8.73 -21.01 30.44
CA GLU A 185 7.97 -21.70 31.48
C GLU A 185 8.14 -21.01 32.84
N ASP A 186 9.39 -20.69 33.19
CA ASP A 186 9.69 -19.99 34.44
C ASP A 186 9.11 -18.58 34.44
N THR A 187 9.12 -17.91 33.29
CA THR A 187 8.49 -16.61 33.10
C THR A 187 6.97 -16.67 33.33
N LEU A 188 6.28 -17.67 32.76
CA LEU A 188 4.84 -17.86 32.92
C LEU A 188 4.48 -18.19 34.38
N LYS A 189 5.26 -19.05 35.05
CA LYS A 189 5.11 -19.34 36.50
C LYS A 189 5.25 -18.10 37.37
N ILE A 190 6.07 -17.12 36.97
CA ILE A 190 6.24 -15.87 37.73
C ILE A 190 4.96 -15.04 37.72
N ILE A 191 4.28 -14.98 36.58
CA ILE A 191 3.03 -14.24 36.41
C ILE A 191 1.77 -15.08 36.70
N ASP A 192 1.93 -16.29 37.24
CA ASP A 192 0.85 -17.24 37.54
C ASP A 192 0.03 -17.57 36.28
N ALA A 193 0.71 -17.78 35.15
CA ALA A 193 0.10 -18.12 33.87
C ALA A 193 0.54 -19.50 33.37
N ASP A 194 -0.24 -20.08 32.46
CA ASP A 194 0.12 -21.29 31.73
C ASP A 194 0.28 -21.04 30.21
N GLU A 195 0.69 -22.09 29.49
CA GLU A 195 0.87 -22.03 28.04
C GLU A 195 -0.43 -21.80 27.28
N ASP A 196 -1.55 -22.36 27.76
CA ASP A 196 -2.85 -22.23 27.09
C ASP A 196 -3.33 -20.78 27.15
N GLU A 197 -3.05 -20.09 28.26
CA GLU A 197 -3.25 -18.64 28.37
C GLU A 197 -2.38 -17.85 27.39
N LEU A 198 -1.12 -18.23 27.18
CA LEU A 198 -0.25 -17.60 26.16
C LEU A 198 -0.83 -17.75 24.75
N TYR A 199 -1.23 -18.96 24.37
CA TYR A 199 -1.87 -19.23 23.07
C TYR A 199 -3.20 -18.47 22.94
N SER A 200 -3.98 -18.39 24.02
CA SER A 200 -5.23 -17.62 24.09
C SER A 200 -5.01 -16.13 23.87
N VAL A 201 -3.97 -15.54 24.47
CA VAL A 201 -3.62 -14.12 24.25
C VAL A 201 -3.25 -13.87 22.79
N TYR A 202 -2.42 -14.73 22.19
CA TYR A 202 -2.08 -14.63 20.77
C TYR A 202 -3.33 -14.69 19.89
N ALA A 203 -4.19 -15.69 20.08
CA ALA A 203 -5.43 -15.84 19.31
C ALA A 203 -6.40 -14.65 19.49
N LYS A 204 -6.53 -14.11 20.71
CA LYS A 204 -7.34 -12.91 21.00
C LYS A 204 -6.84 -11.68 20.25
N ILE A 205 -5.52 -11.47 20.19
CA ILE A 205 -4.95 -10.35 19.44
C ILE A 205 -5.22 -10.52 17.95
N CYS A 206 -4.99 -11.72 17.41
CA CYS A 206 -5.28 -12.03 16.01
C CYS A 206 -6.74 -11.74 15.65
N ASN A 207 -7.69 -12.12 16.51
CA ASN A 207 -9.11 -11.86 16.31
C ASN A 207 -9.47 -10.35 16.31
N GLU A 208 -8.71 -9.51 17.01
CA GLU A 208 -8.92 -8.06 16.98
C GLU A 208 -8.31 -7.39 15.73
N LEU A 209 -7.38 -8.03 15.02
CA LEU A 209 -6.70 -7.40 13.87
C LEU A 209 -7.65 -7.03 12.75
N ASP A 210 -8.60 -7.91 12.42
CA ASP A 210 -9.53 -7.69 11.32
C ASP A 210 -10.38 -6.42 11.55
N LYS A 211 -10.81 -6.21 12.79
CA LYS A 211 -11.55 -5.01 13.20
C LYS A 211 -10.79 -3.70 12.97
N TYR A 212 -9.46 -3.70 13.09
CA TYR A 212 -8.65 -2.48 12.94
C TYR A 212 -7.99 -2.33 11.57
N LEU A 213 -7.66 -3.43 10.90
CA LEU A 213 -6.91 -3.45 9.64
C LEU A 213 -7.75 -3.88 8.44
N GLY A 214 -8.93 -4.46 8.66
CA GLY A 214 -10.03 -4.58 7.70
C GLY A 214 -10.18 -5.93 6.99
N SER A 215 -9.10 -6.66 6.75
CA SER A 215 -9.15 -8.02 6.18
C SER A 215 -7.83 -8.78 6.38
N ASP A 216 -7.85 -10.09 6.20
CA ASP A 216 -6.64 -10.94 6.18
C ASP A 216 -5.60 -10.44 5.17
N TYR A 217 -6.03 -10.02 3.97
CA TYR A 217 -5.14 -9.46 2.96
C TYR A 217 -4.52 -8.14 3.39
N ALA A 218 -5.28 -7.27 4.06
CA ALA A 218 -4.77 -6.02 4.60
C ALA A 218 -3.76 -6.27 5.73
N ILE A 219 -4.04 -7.21 6.64
CA ILE A 219 -3.13 -7.63 7.71
C ILE A 219 -1.79 -8.12 7.10
N GLN A 220 -1.86 -8.95 6.07
CA GLN A 220 -0.67 -9.43 5.36
C GLN A 220 0.09 -8.34 4.62
N LEU A 221 -0.63 -7.39 4.02
CA LEU A 221 0.01 -6.25 3.37
C LEU A 221 0.75 -5.42 4.41
N TRP A 222 0.11 -5.14 5.55
CA TRP A 222 0.74 -4.41 6.66
C TRP A 222 1.99 -5.13 7.18
N LYS A 223 2.05 -6.45 7.25
CA LYS A 223 3.29 -7.17 7.60
C LYS A 223 4.46 -6.86 6.66
N SER A 224 4.17 -6.56 5.40
CA SER A 224 5.16 -6.31 4.35
C SER A 224 5.57 -4.83 4.23
N VAL A 225 4.81 -3.90 4.84
CA VAL A 225 5.11 -2.46 4.82
C VAL A 225 6.29 -2.11 5.75
N ASP A 226 7.17 -1.23 5.28
CA ASP A 226 8.31 -0.71 6.05
C ASP A 226 7.88 0.01 7.34
N TRP A 227 8.62 -0.20 8.43
CA TRP A 227 8.36 0.42 9.73
C TRP A 227 8.31 1.95 9.68
N LYS A 228 9.20 2.59 8.93
CA LYS A 228 9.22 4.06 8.79
C LYS A 228 7.93 4.62 8.21
N LYS A 229 7.18 3.82 7.44
CA LYS A 229 5.87 4.19 6.91
C LYS A 229 4.79 3.97 7.97
N LYS A 230 4.80 2.82 8.66
CA LYS A 230 3.89 2.49 9.77
C LYS A 230 3.96 3.48 10.92
N ASP A 231 5.13 4.05 11.20
CA ASP A 231 5.34 5.04 12.28
C ASP A 231 4.76 6.41 11.96
N LYS A 232 4.40 6.66 10.69
CA LYS A 232 3.68 7.87 10.29
C LYS A 232 2.16 7.73 10.42
N CYS A 233 1.65 6.51 10.60
CA CYS A 233 0.23 6.28 10.79
C CYS A 233 -0.23 6.84 12.14
N ILE A 234 -1.48 7.30 12.19
CA ILE A 234 -2.17 7.78 13.39
C ILE A 234 -3.57 7.14 13.48
N GLY A 235 -4.22 7.29 14.63
CA GLY A 235 -5.60 6.84 14.82
C GLY A 235 -5.76 5.33 14.85
N TYR A 236 -6.95 4.84 14.45
CA TYR A 236 -7.32 3.43 14.50
C TYR A 236 -6.37 2.51 13.71
N THR A 237 -5.88 2.94 12.55
CA THR A 237 -4.89 2.17 11.79
C THR A 237 -3.60 1.99 12.58
N ARG A 238 -3.13 3.03 13.27
CA ARG A 238 -1.94 2.91 14.12
C ARG A 238 -2.18 1.99 15.30
N LEU A 239 -3.39 2.01 15.88
CA LEU A 239 -3.77 1.06 16.92
C LEU A 239 -3.72 -0.39 16.40
N GLY A 240 -4.31 -0.67 15.24
CA GLY A 240 -4.23 -1.99 14.60
C GLY A 240 -2.79 -2.45 14.32
N ILE A 241 -1.91 -1.53 13.96
CA ILE A 241 -0.48 -1.82 13.80
C ILE A 241 0.18 -2.24 15.12
N GLU A 242 -0.21 -1.67 16.28
CA GLU A 242 0.29 -2.15 17.58
C GLU A 242 -0.10 -3.60 17.83
N TYR A 243 -1.38 -3.93 17.62
CA TYR A 243 -1.88 -5.29 17.82
C TYR A 243 -1.16 -6.26 16.88
N LEU A 244 -0.93 -5.86 15.63
CA LEU A 244 -0.18 -6.68 14.67
C LEU A 244 1.24 -6.94 15.15
N GLN A 245 1.90 -5.93 15.71
CA GLN A 245 3.24 -6.06 16.27
C GLN A 245 3.26 -6.99 17.48
N TRP A 246 2.27 -6.88 18.38
CA TRP A 246 2.15 -7.77 19.53
C TRP A 246 1.90 -9.22 19.11
N ALA A 247 1.05 -9.44 18.10
CA ALA A 247 0.82 -10.76 17.54
C ALA A 247 2.10 -11.34 16.92
N MET A 248 2.86 -10.55 16.16
CA MET A 248 4.15 -10.98 15.59
C MET A 248 5.19 -11.33 16.67
N MET A 249 5.23 -10.55 17.76
CA MET A 249 6.08 -10.80 18.93
C MET A 249 5.73 -12.14 19.59
N LEU A 250 4.45 -12.34 19.92
CA LEU A 250 3.98 -13.58 20.56
C LEU A 250 4.14 -14.79 19.65
N LYS A 251 3.86 -14.65 18.34
CA LYS A 251 4.08 -15.70 17.35
C LYS A 251 5.51 -16.21 17.43
N ARG A 252 6.49 -15.29 17.44
CA ARG A 252 7.90 -15.68 17.52
C ARG A 252 8.24 -16.39 18.83
N CYS A 253 7.76 -15.86 19.95
CA CYS A 253 7.93 -16.48 21.27
C CYS A 253 7.38 -17.91 21.31
N ILE A 254 6.19 -18.14 20.74
CA ILE A 254 5.54 -19.44 20.70
C ILE A 254 6.28 -20.41 19.75
N GLU A 255 6.72 -19.94 18.58
CA GLU A 255 7.47 -20.77 17.63
C GLU A 255 8.82 -21.22 18.19
N ASP A 256 9.52 -20.33 18.90
CA ASP A 256 10.79 -20.66 19.54
C ASP A 256 10.58 -21.65 20.70
N TYR A 257 9.48 -21.53 21.45
CA TYR A 257 9.11 -22.48 22.49
C TYR A 257 8.74 -23.87 21.96
N LEU A 258 7.88 -23.93 20.93
CA LEU A 258 7.40 -25.19 20.35
C LEU A 258 8.41 -25.84 19.40
N GLY A 259 9.43 -25.11 18.94
CA GLY A 259 10.40 -25.59 17.96
C GLY A 259 9.80 -25.84 16.56
N ARG A 260 8.67 -25.21 16.23
CA ARG A 260 7.95 -25.38 14.95
C ARG A 260 7.17 -24.13 14.56
N GLU A 261 6.79 -24.03 13.28
CA GLU A 261 5.86 -23.00 12.79
C GLU A 261 4.46 -23.18 13.43
N ILE A 262 3.81 -22.05 13.71
CA ILE A 262 2.39 -21.97 14.07
C ILE A 262 1.63 -21.13 13.02
N PHE A 263 0.30 -21.19 13.05
CA PHE A 263 -0.53 -20.40 12.15
C PHE A 263 -0.21 -18.92 12.25
N ASP A 264 -0.17 -18.27 11.08
CA ASP A 264 0.13 -16.86 10.98
C ASP A 264 -1.01 -16.00 11.54
N VAL A 265 -0.74 -14.73 11.83
CA VAL A 265 -1.66 -13.84 12.56
C VAL A 265 -3.03 -13.69 11.90
N ASP A 266 -3.10 -13.88 10.59
CA ASP A 266 -4.30 -13.81 9.75
C ASP A 266 -4.94 -15.19 9.48
N GLU A 267 -4.49 -16.25 10.18
CA GLU A 267 -4.94 -17.64 9.96
C GLU A 267 -5.54 -18.30 11.22
N VAL A 268 -5.43 -17.63 12.38
CA VAL A 268 -5.83 -18.18 13.70
C VAL A 268 -7.32 -17.96 13.99
N GLN A 269 -7.91 -16.85 13.54
CA GLN A 269 -9.34 -16.52 13.72
C GLN A 269 -9.91 -16.76 15.13
N GLY A 270 -9.08 -16.54 16.18
CA GLY A 270 -9.48 -16.70 17.57
C GLY A 270 -9.43 -18.12 18.15
N ASP A 271 -9.10 -19.14 17.36
CA ASP A 271 -8.93 -20.52 17.84
C ASP A 271 -7.50 -20.76 18.36
N TRP A 272 -7.36 -20.73 19.68
CA TRP A 272 -6.06 -20.92 20.33
C TRP A 272 -5.61 -22.39 20.34
N GLU A 273 -6.52 -23.36 20.31
CA GLU A 273 -6.16 -24.79 20.31
C GLU A 273 -5.44 -25.14 19.00
N LYS A 274 -5.87 -24.52 17.90
CA LYS A 274 -5.22 -24.62 16.59
C LYS A 274 -3.75 -24.19 16.63
N VAL A 275 -3.41 -23.17 17.43
CA VAL A 275 -2.02 -22.71 17.62
C VAL A 275 -1.17 -23.82 18.25
N LYS A 276 -1.71 -24.46 19.30
CA LYS A 276 -1.04 -25.49 20.08
C LYS A 276 -0.92 -26.83 19.36
N ASN A 277 -1.99 -27.26 18.70
CA ASN A 277 -2.16 -28.67 18.31
C ASN A 277 -1.94 -28.94 16.82
N VAL A 278 -1.90 -27.91 15.97
CA VAL A 278 -1.91 -28.08 14.51
C VAL A 278 -0.65 -27.48 13.88
N ILE A 279 -0.07 -28.21 12.92
CA ILE A 279 1.10 -27.79 12.14
C ILE A 279 0.62 -27.21 10.80
N PRO A 280 0.86 -25.91 10.51
CA PRO A 280 0.31 -25.27 9.31
C PRO A 280 0.78 -25.89 7.99
N SER A 281 1.98 -26.50 7.95
CA SER A 281 2.51 -27.12 6.74
C SER A 281 1.71 -28.33 6.26
N ASP A 282 0.93 -28.95 7.15
CA ASP A 282 0.21 -30.19 6.89
C ASP A 282 -1.20 -29.91 6.35
N GLU A 283 -1.61 -28.65 6.36
CA GLU A 283 -2.90 -28.17 5.87
C GLU A 283 -3.04 -28.30 4.35
N LYS A 284 -4.13 -28.93 3.91
CA LYS A 284 -4.47 -29.15 2.49
C LYS A 284 -5.95 -28.89 2.25
N GLY A 285 -6.29 -28.63 0.99
CA GLY A 285 -7.69 -28.47 0.57
C GLY A 285 -8.30 -27.13 1.01
N ALA A 286 -9.54 -27.17 1.50
CA ALA A 286 -10.39 -25.98 1.70
C ALA A 286 -10.01 -25.07 2.89
N THR A 287 -8.88 -25.30 3.56
CA THR A 287 -8.42 -24.39 4.62
C THR A 287 -7.77 -23.16 4.01
N LEU A 288 -7.74 -22.04 4.75
CA LEU A 288 -7.16 -20.79 4.24
C LEU A 288 -5.72 -20.96 3.75
N ARG A 289 -4.91 -21.73 4.49
CA ARG A 289 -3.52 -22.07 4.11
C ARG A 289 -3.48 -22.98 2.88
N GLY A 290 -4.33 -24.02 2.83
CA GLY A 290 -4.45 -24.91 1.67
C GLY A 290 -4.82 -24.16 0.39
N TYR A 291 -5.86 -23.33 0.45
CA TYR A 291 -6.28 -22.47 -0.66
C TYR A 291 -5.17 -21.52 -1.12
N ARG A 292 -4.49 -20.85 -0.19
CA ARG A 292 -3.37 -19.95 -0.52
C ARG A 292 -2.21 -20.69 -1.19
N ASN A 293 -1.82 -21.83 -0.64
CA ASN A 293 -0.79 -22.69 -1.23
C ASN A 293 -1.14 -23.03 -2.68
N GLU A 294 -2.41 -23.32 -2.98
CA GLU A 294 -2.86 -23.59 -4.33
C GLU A 294 -2.84 -22.34 -5.22
N VAL A 295 -3.52 -21.26 -4.83
CA VAL A 295 -3.74 -20.11 -5.74
C VAL A 295 -2.49 -19.25 -5.97
N PHE A 296 -1.51 -19.29 -5.06
CA PHE A 296 -0.24 -18.59 -5.22
C PHE A 296 0.89 -19.47 -5.77
N THR A 297 0.70 -20.78 -5.92
CA THR A 297 1.68 -21.63 -6.62
C THR A 297 1.53 -21.48 -8.11
N ASN A 298 2.64 -21.19 -8.79
CA ASN A 298 2.70 -21.19 -10.23
C ASN A 298 2.69 -22.64 -10.72
N LYS A 299 1.60 -23.06 -11.37
CA LYS A 299 1.44 -24.45 -11.83
C LYS A 299 2.46 -24.85 -12.91
N ASN A 300 3.02 -23.87 -13.63
CA ASN A 300 3.98 -24.13 -14.70
C ASN A 300 5.40 -24.35 -14.17
N THR A 301 5.79 -23.63 -13.12
CA THR A 301 7.15 -23.71 -12.54
C THR A 301 7.22 -24.47 -11.23
N GLY A 302 6.09 -24.70 -10.56
CA GLY A 302 6.00 -25.21 -9.19
C GLY A 302 6.41 -24.19 -8.12
N GLU A 303 6.73 -22.95 -8.50
CA GLU A 303 7.18 -21.92 -7.56
C GLU A 303 6.01 -21.31 -6.78
N TYR A 304 6.13 -21.27 -5.46
CA TYR A 304 5.19 -20.54 -4.61
C TYR A 304 5.50 -19.03 -4.62
N GLU A 305 4.84 -18.29 -5.53
CA GLU A 305 5.16 -16.87 -5.79
C GLU A 305 4.88 -15.95 -4.60
N PHE A 306 4.12 -16.41 -3.60
CA PHE A 306 3.89 -15.64 -2.38
C PHE A 306 5.17 -15.47 -1.53
N ASN A 307 6.19 -16.32 -1.72
CA ASN A 307 7.51 -16.13 -1.13
C ASN A 307 8.29 -14.99 -1.81
N LEU A 308 7.91 -14.60 -3.03
CA LEU A 308 8.54 -13.50 -3.76
C LEU A 308 7.95 -12.17 -3.28
N LYS A 309 8.73 -11.42 -2.50
CA LYS A 309 8.31 -10.18 -1.84
C LYS A 309 7.60 -9.17 -2.76
N ARG A 310 8.05 -9.05 -4.02
CA ARG A 310 7.46 -8.16 -5.03
C ARG A 310 6.10 -8.67 -5.52
N ARG A 311 5.97 -9.97 -5.86
CA ARG A 311 4.70 -10.60 -6.27
C ARG A 311 3.68 -10.58 -5.14
N LYS A 312 4.11 -10.92 -3.91
CA LYS A 312 3.26 -10.81 -2.72
C LYS A 312 2.69 -9.41 -2.56
N SER A 313 3.53 -8.38 -2.63
CA SER A 313 3.06 -6.98 -2.50
C SER A 313 2.11 -6.59 -3.63
N TYR A 314 2.40 -7.02 -4.85
CA TYR A 314 1.57 -6.78 -6.03
C TYR A 314 0.16 -7.37 -5.85
N TYR A 315 0.09 -8.67 -5.57
CA TYR A 315 -1.17 -9.39 -5.38
C TYR A 315 -1.98 -8.84 -4.21
N LEU A 316 -1.35 -8.62 -3.05
CA LEU A 316 -2.04 -8.10 -1.86
C LEU A 316 -2.61 -6.69 -2.05
N ALA A 317 -1.87 -5.81 -2.74
CA ALA A 317 -2.35 -4.46 -3.03
C ALA A 317 -3.54 -4.48 -4.02
N ASN A 318 -3.49 -5.34 -5.04
CA ASN A 318 -4.57 -5.48 -6.00
C ASN A 318 -5.83 -6.10 -5.37
N SER A 319 -5.68 -7.05 -4.43
CA SER A 319 -6.80 -7.59 -3.62
C SER A 319 -7.53 -6.51 -2.81
N LEU A 320 -6.88 -5.36 -2.58
CA LEU A 320 -7.42 -4.21 -1.86
C LEU A 320 -7.71 -3.02 -2.78
N THR A 321 -7.73 -3.24 -4.11
CA THR A 321 -7.97 -2.20 -5.12
C THR A 321 -7.03 -0.98 -5.01
N LEU A 322 -5.80 -1.19 -4.54
CA LEU A 322 -4.79 -0.13 -4.38
C LEU A 322 -3.88 0.03 -5.60
N ASP A 323 -4.21 -0.61 -6.73
CA ASP A 323 -3.50 -0.60 -8.02
C ASP A 323 -1.98 -0.43 -7.87
N TYR A 324 -1.28 -1.52 -7.52
CA TYR A 324 0.17 -1.48 -7.27
C TYR A 324 0.96 -1.03 -8.50
N HIS A 325 0.42 -1.32 -9.69
CA HIS A 325 0.96 -0.93 -10.98
C HIS A 325 -0.21 -0.49 -11.89
N PRO A 326 0.02 0.42 -12.86
CA PRO A 326 -1.00 0.77 -13.84
C PRO A 326 -1.62 -0.45 -14.53
N LYS A 327 -2.93 -0.38 -14.74
CA LYS A 327 -3.73 -1.30 -15.56
C LYS A 327 -3.61 -0.99 -17.05
N ILE A 328 -3.46 0.29 -17.38
CA ILE A 328 -3.34 0.78 -18.75
C ILE A 328 -2.15 1.73 -18.82
N LEU A 329 -1.30 1.54 -19.83
CA LEU A 329 -0.25 2.47 -20.21
C LEU A 329 -0.71 3.19 -21.48
N LEU A 330 -1.16 4.43 -21.33
CA LEU A 330 -1.65 5.25 -22.44
C LEU A 330 -0.51 6.08 -23.01
N PHE A 331 0.04 5.63 -24.13
CA PHE A 331 1.06 6.35 -24.87
C PHE A 331 0.41 7.40 -25.76
N VAL A 332 0.87 8.64 -25.60
CA VAL A 332 0.38 9.79 -26.36
C VAL A 332 1.52 10.39 -27.16
N GLU A 333 1.22 10.93 -28.34
CA GLU A 333 2.24 11.43 -29.28
C GLU A 333 3.04 12.61 -28.72
N GLY A 334 2.36 13.52 -28.00
CA GLY A 334 2.97 14.76 -27.54
C GLY A 334 2.42 15.30 -26.24
N LYS A 335 3.06 16.39 -25.82
CA LYS A 335 2.79 17.10 -24.58
C LYS A 335 1.39 17.73 -24.49
N THR A 336 0.75 18.00 -25.62
CA THR A 336 -0.62 18.53 -25.60
C THR A 336 -1.57 17.50 -25.01
N GLU A 337 -1.55 16.27 -25.52
CA GLU A 337 -2.36 15.15 -25.05
C GLU A 337 -2.03 14.79 -23.60
N GLU A 338 -0.75 14.74 -23.24
CA GLU A 338 -0.29 14.45 -21.87
C GLU A 338 -0.93 15.39 -20.84
N ILE A 339 -1.08 16.68 -21.20
CA ILE A 339 -1.65 17.70 -20.33
C ILE A 339 -3.18 17.72 -20.41
N MET A 340 -3.74 17.54 -21.60
CA MET A 340 -5.17 17.75 -21.85
C MET A 340 -6.02 16.54 -21.50
N ILE A 341 -5.58 15.31 -21.80
CA ILE A 341 -6.35 14.09 -21.48
C ILE A 341 -6.70 14.00 -19.98
N PRO A 342 -5.78 14.27 -19.02
CA PRO A 342 -6.15 14.37 -17.61
C PRO A 342 -7.27 15.36 -17.31
N LYS A 343 -7.30 16.51 -18.00
CA LYS A 343 -8.35 17.52 -17.84
C LYS A 343 -9.70 17.02 -18.37
N PHE A 344 -9.69 16.32 -19.50
CA PHE A 344 -10.90 15.69 -20.04
C PHE A 344 -11.44 14.62 -19.09
N PHE A 345 -10.59 13.74 -18.53
CA PHE A 345 -11.00 12.79 -17.49
C PHE A 345 -11.64 13.49 -16.28
N GLU A 346 -11.01 14.55 -15.77
CA GLU A 346 -11.52 15.31 -14.63
C GLU A 346 -12.90 15.92 -14.92
N PHE A 347 -13.07 16.49 -16.12
CA PHE A 347 -14.37 17.01 -16.57
C PHE A 347 -15.41 15.90 -16.76
N TYR A 348 -14.97 14.72 -17.19
CA TYR A 348 -15.82 13.53 -17.32
C TYR A 348 -16.18 12.88 -15.97
N GLY A 349 -15.68 13.42 -14.85
CA GLY A 349 -15.98 12.94 -13.51
C GLY A 349 -15.04 11.85 -12.99
N PHE A 350 -13.93 11.58 -13.69
CA PHE A 350 -12.99 10.53 -13.34
C PHE A 350 -11.60 11.07 -13.03
N ASN A 351 -10.89 10.39 -12.13
CA ASN A 351 -9.45 10.57 -11.96
C ASN A 351 -8.75 9.39 -12.61
N HIS A 352 -8.05 9.64 -13.73
CA HIS A 352 -7.33 8.61 -14.49
C HIS A 352 -6.37 7.75 -13.62
N LYS A 353 -5.78 8.32 -12.55
CA LYS A 353 -4.91 7.58 -11.63
C LYS A 353 -5.68 6.59 -10.77
N ASN A 354 -6.91 6.91 -10.38
CA ASN A 354 -7.79 5.99 -9.64
C ASN A 354 -8.33 4.87 -10.56
N LEU A 355 -8.28 5.06 -11.87
CA LEU A 355 -8.54 4.04 -12.88
C LEU A 355 -7.28 3.23 -13.23
N GLY A 356 -6.15 3.46 -12.57
CA GLY A 356 -4.90 2.78 -12.90
C GLY A 356 -4.39 3.08 -14.31
N ILE A 357 -4.70 4.26 -14.86
CA ILE A 357 -4.24 4.69 -16.19
C ILE A 357 -3.02 5.59 -16.01
N GLU A 358 -1.87 5.18 -16.55
CA GLU A 358 -0.65 6.00 -16.62
C GLU A 358 -0.50 6.57 -18.03
N ILE A 359 -0.38 7.89 -18.14
CA ILE A 359 -0.23 8.58 -19.43
C ILE A 359 1.25 8.87 -19.65
N ILE A 360 1.78 8.49 -20.82
CA ILE A 360 3.19 8.59 -21.17
C ILE A 360 3.34 9.36 -22.48
N ASP A 361 3.93 10.55 -22.41
CA ASP A 361 4.36 11.31 -23.59
C ASP A 361 5.56 10.62 -24.25
N ILE A 362 5.41 10.24 -25.52
CA ILE A 362 6.51 9.64 -26.30
C ILE A 362 7.50 10.68 -26.82
N GLY A 363 7.16 11.98 -26.76
CA GLY A 363 8.00 13.09 -27.18
C GLY A 363 8.21 13.16 -28.70
N GLY A 364 7.24 12.68 -29.48
CA GLY A 364 7.28 12.57 -30.93
C GLY A 364 8.00 11.33 -31.48
N ILE A 365 7.75 11.03 -32.77
CA ILE A 365 8.16 9.77 -33.44
C ILE A 365 9.66 9.44 -33.34
N LEU A 366 10.53 10.45 -33.35
CA LEU A 366 11.98 10.27 -33.36
C LEU A 366 12.53 9.76 -32.02
N ASN A 367 11.83 10.01 -30.92
CA ASN A 367 12.17 9.49 -29.61
C ASN A 367 11.61 8.07 -29.39
N PHE A 368 10.57 7.72 -30.15
CA PHE A 368 9.87 6.44 -30.08
C PHE A 368 10.62 5.32 -30.82
N TYR A 369 11.25 5.62 -31.95
CA TYR A 369 12.15 4.71 -32.66
C TYR A 369 13.60 5.00 -32.30
N SER A 370 14.28 4.05 -31.65
CA SER A 370 15.68 4.20 -31.23
C SER A 370 16.63 4.63 -32.36
N SER A 371 17.54 5.55 -32.05
CA SER A 371 18.74 5.78 -32.87
C SER A 371 19.62 4.53 -32.94
N LYS A 372 20.24 4.26 -34.10
CA LYS A 372 21.22 3.18 -34.27
C LYS A 372 22.40 3.38 -33.31
N THR A 373 22.59 2.47 -32.36
CA THR A 373 23.74 2.48 -31.44
C THR A 373 24.75 1.42 -31.85
N PHE A 374 26.04 1.77 -31.80
CA PHE A 374 27.11 0.80 -32.01
C PHE A 374 27.38 0.04 -30.71
N VAL A 375 27.18 -1.28 -30.75
CA VAL A 375 27.52 -2.16 -29.63
C VAL A 375 28.92 -2.72 -29.87
N ASN A 376 29.85 -2.36 -28.98
CA ASN A 376 31.17 -2.99 -28.93
C ASN A 376 31.08 -4.22 -28.02
N ALA A 377 31.03 -5.41 -28.62
CA ALA A 377 31.16 -6.65 -27.87
C ALA A 377 32.66 -6.97 -27.63
N PRO A 378 33.06 -7.52 -26.47
CA PRO A 378 34.48 -7.62 -26.08
C PRO A 378 35.38 -8.43 -27.03
N ASN A 379 34.82 -9.20 -27.97
CA ASN A 379 35.56 -10.05 -28.90
C ASN A 379 35.00 -10.05 -30.35
N ASN A 380 34.04 -9.18 -30.69
CA ASN A 380 33.46 -9.10 -32.04
C ASN A 380 33.63 -7.70 -32.65
N LYS A 381 33.63 -7.61 -33.98
CA LYS A 381 33.59 -6.31 -34.68
C LYS A 381 32.36 -5.51 -34.20
N PRO A 382 32.48 -4.18 -34.03
CA PRO A 382 31.35 -3.32 -33.70
C PRO A 382 30.21 -3.58 -34.68
N PHE A 383 29.04 -3.93 -34.18
CA PHE A 383 27.86 -4.09 -35.02
C PHE A 383 26.82 -3.04 -34.67
N LYS A 384 26.06 -2.62 -35.69
CA LYS A 384 24.91 -1.73 -35.50
C LYS A 384 23.79 -2.57 -34.89
N ALA A 385 23.48 -2.32 -33.61
CA ALA A 385 22.30 -2.88 -32.99
C ALA A 385 21.20 -1.80 -33.00
N VAL A 386 20.02 -2.16 -33.52
CA VAL A 386 18.81 -1.38 -33.24
C VAL A 386 18.35 -1.83 -31.86
N VAL A 387 18.53 -1.00 -30.84
CA VAL A 387 18.01 -1.29 -29.50
C VAL A 387 16.55 -0.84 -29.49
N ASN A 388 15.64 -1.70 -29.96
CA ASN A 388 14.19 -1.51 -29.82
C ASN A 388 13.81 -1.52 -28.32
N ASN A 389 14.04 -0.39 -27.64
CA ASN A 389 13.86 -0.31 -26.19
C ASN A 389 12.36 -0.32 -25.81
N PHE A 390 11.51 0.19 -26.69
CA PHE A 390 10.10 0.38 -26.40
C PHE A 390 9.24 -0.88 -26.56
N PHE A 391 9.40 -1.68 -27.62
CA PHE A 391 8.69 -2.97 -27.73
C PHE A 391 9.03 -3.91 -26.58
N ASN A 392 10.30 -3.92 -26.13
CA ASN A 392 10.71 -4.66 -24.96
C ASN A 392 10.05 -4.12 -23.68
N LEU A 393 9.95 -2.79 -23.53
CA LEU A 393 9.26 -2.17 -22.41
C LEU A 393 7.78 -2.52 -22.38
N ILE A 394 7.09 -2.45 -23.52
CA ILE A 394 5.68 -2.84 -23.64
C ILE A 394 5.50 -4.32 -23.29
N ASN A 395 6.25 -5.20 -23.96
CA ASN A 395 6.20 -6.64 -23.71
C ASN A 395 6.49 -6.96 -22.24
N PHE A 396 7.47 -6.28 -21.64
CA PHE A 396 7.81 -6.46 -20.24
C PHE A 396 6.65 -6.06 -19.31
N ASN A 397 6.02 -4.90 -19.53
CA ASN A 397 4.92 -4.43 -18.70
C ASN A 397 3.67 -5.31 -18.86
N LEU A 398 3.34 -5.72 -20.09
CA LEU A 398 2.24 -6.63 -20.34
C LEU A 398 2.49 -8.00 -19.68
N LYS A 399 3.68 -8.59 -19.88
CA LYS A 399 3.99 -9.92 -19.31
C LYS A 399 4.08 -9.90 -17.78
N LEU A 400 4.69 -8.87 -17.20
CA LEU A 400 4.94 -8.84 -15.76
C LEU A 400 3.75 -8.31 -14.96
N TRP A 401 3.12 -7.24 -15.45
CA TRP A 401 2.07 -6.48 -14.75
C TRP A 401 0.71 -6.59 -15.40
N GLN A 402 0.60 -7.12 -16.63
CA GLN A 402 -0.66 -7.15 -17.39
C GLN A 402 -1.25 -5.75 -17.59
N ALA A 403 -0.34 -4.78 -17.72
CA ALA A 403 -0.70 -3.41 -18.08
C ALA A 403 -0.90 -3.35 -19.61
N ILE A 404 -2.11 -2.97 -20.03
CA ILE A 404 -2.47 -2.93 -21.45
C ILE A 404 -1.83 -1.69 -22.11
N PRO A 405 -1.03 -1.86 -23.17
CA PRO A 405 -0.46 -0.75 -23.91
C PRO A 405 -1.49 -0.16 -24.87
N CYS A 406 -1.83 1.10 -24.67
CA CYS A 406 -2.79 1.84 -25.47
C CYS A 406 -2.10 3.02 -26.18
N PHE A 407 -2.51 3.36 -27.40
CA PHE A 407 -1.87 4.40 -28.21
C PHE A 407 -2.86 5.43 -28.72
N ILE A 408 -2.55 6.71 -28.54
CA ILE A 408 -3.30 7.84 -29.12
C ILE A 408 -2.32 8.76 -29.84
N GLY A 409 -2.66 9.17 -31.06
CA GLY A 409 -1.80 10.04 -31.87
C GLY A 409 -2.43 10.43 -33.19
N ASP A 410 -1.71 11.26 -33.95
CA ASP A 410 -2.17 11.78 -35.23
C ASP A 410 -1.75 10.91 -36.42
N ARG A 411 -2.21 11.31 -37.62
CA ARG A 411 -1.81 10.70 -38.90
C ARG A 411 -0.52 11.31 -39.49
N GLU A 412 0.03 12.39 -38.95
CA GLU A 412 1.14 13.13 -39.56
C GLU A 412 2.38 12.21 -39.74
N ASN A 413 2.60 11.27 -38.81
CA ASN A 413 3.84 10.47 -38.74
C ASN A 413 3.67 8.96 -38.95
N ASP A 414 2.44 8.49 -39.16
CA ASP A 414 2.11 7.07 -39.41
C ASP A 414 2.54 6.12 -38.27
N ILE A 415 2.73 6.64 -37.05
CA ILE A 415 3.24 5.87 -35.89
C ILE A 415 2.30 4.72 -35.59
N ILE A 416 1.01 5.02 -35.44
CA ILE A 416 0.01 4.03 -35.05
C ILE A 416 -0.12 2.97 -36.14
N ASN A 417 -0.18 3.35 -37.41
CA ASN A 417 -0.21 2.38 -38.50
C ASN A 417 1.05 1.49 -38.52
N LYS A 418 2.25 2.06 -38.26
CA LYS A 418 3.48 1.28 -38.13
C LYS A 418 3.50 0.36 -36.91
N LEU A 419 2.84 0.74 -35.81
CA LEU A 419 2.66 -0.11 -34.63
C LEU A 419 1.67 -1.24 -34.90
N ILE A 420 0.58 -0.96 -35.60
CA ILE A 420 -0.43 -1.94 -36.02
C ILE A 420 0.15 -2.91 -37.07
N SER A 421 0.99 -2.43 -37.98
CA SER A 421 1.60 -3.28 -39.02
C SER A 421 2.93 -3.92 -38.59
N GLY A 422 3.44 -3.54 -37.42
CA GLY A 422 4.78 -3.90 -36.96
C GLY A 422 4.73 -4.89 -35.82
N LYS A 423 5.61 -5.90 -35.87
CA LYS A 423 5.74 -6.92 -34.83
C LYS A 423 6.04 -6.27 -33.48
N MET A 424 5.04 -6.30 -32.61
CA MET A 424 5.08 -5.68 -31.30
C MET A 424 5.27 -6.71 -30.20
N PHE A 425 4.69 -7.90 -30.40
CA PHE A 425 4.80 -9.06 -29.52
C PHE A 425 5.61 -10.17 -30.21
N ASP A 426 6.08 -11.14 -29.43
CA ASP A 426 6.75 -12.33 -29.98
C ASP A 426 5.75 -13.49 -29.98
N THR A 427 5.32 -13.94 -31.16
CA THR A 427 4.34 -15.02 -31.33
C THR A 427 4.75 -16.28 -30.57
N LYS A 428 6.03 -16.66 -30.61
CA LYS A 428 6.51 -17.88 -29.95
C LYS A 428 6.38 -17.73 -28.44
N ASP A 429 6.72 -16.57 -27.90
CA ASP A 429 6.54 -16.29 -26.49
C ASP A 429 5.06 -16.28 -26.08
N LEU A 430 4.16 -15.76 -26.91
CA LEU A 430 2.71 -15.79 -26.65
C LEU A 430 2.18 -17.23 -26.63
N LEU A 431 2.57 -18.05 -27.61
CA LEU A 431 2.18 -19.45 -27.67
C LEU A 431 2.67 -20.25 -26.45
N ASN A 432 3.88 -19.96 -25.95
CA ASN A 432 4.41 -20.60 -24.74
C ASN A 432 3.63 -20.26 -23.46
N GLN A 433 2.79 -19.21 -23.47
CA GLN A 433 1.97 -18.80 -22.33
C GLN A 433 0.58 -19.44 -22.34
N ILE A 434 0.23 -20.12 -23.43
CA ILE A 434 -1.08 -20.74 -23.63
C ILE A 434 -0.95 -22.25 -23.42
N ASP A 435 -1.74 -22.80 -22.51
CA ASP A 435 -1.92 -24.24 -22.43
C ASP A 435 -2.97 -24.67 -23.47
N LEU A 436 -2.48 -25.24 -24.58
CA LEU A 436 -3.31 -25.74 -25.69
C LEU A 436 -4.24 -26.88 -25.26
N SER A 437 -3.92 -27.62 -24.19
CA SER A 437 -4.74 -28.73 -23.72
C SER A 437 -6.04 -28.27 -23.05
N ASP A 438 -6.04 -27.05 -22.50
CA ASP A 438 -7.16 -26.39 -21.82
C ASP A 438 -7.89 -25.39 -22.75
N MET A 439 -7.73 -25.48 -24.07
CA MET A 439 -8.42 -24.63 -25.04
C MET A 439 -9.63 -25.34 -25.65
N ASP A 440 -10.65 -24.57 -26.01
CA ASP A 440 -11.73 -25.09 -26.85
C ASP A 440 -11.21 -25.47 -28.25
N ASP A 441 -12.03 -26.23 -29.00
CA ASP A 441 -11.62 -26.73 -30.31
C ASP A 441 -11.46 -25.59 -31.32
N SER A 442 -12.28 -24.54 -31.25
CA SER A 442 -12.20 -23.38 -32.14
C SER A 442 -10.89 -22.61 -32.00
N ASP A 443 -10.43 -22.41 -30.77
CA ASP A 443 -9.18 -21.70 -30.48
C ASP A 443 -7.96 -22.51 -30.89
N ARG A 444 -8.01 -23.83 -30.70
CA ARG A 444 -6.94 -24.74 -31.15
C ARG A 444 -6.82 -24.74 -32.66
N ASP A 445 -7.96 -24.81 -33.36
CA ASP A 445 -7.98 -24.75 -34.82
C ASP A 445 -7.43 -23.41 -35.32
N PHE A 446 -7.78 -22.29 -34.66
CA PHE A 446 -7.20 -20.98 -34.99
C PHE A 446 -5.68 -20.96 -34.81
N VAL A 447 -5.17 -21.40 -33.65
CA VAL A 447 -3.72 -21.42 -33.36
C VAL A 447 -2.95 -22.35 -34.31
N ALA A 448 -3.57 -23.42 -34.80
CA ALA A 448 -2.98 -24.35 -35.75
C ALA A 448 -2.93 -23.83 -37.20
N ASN A 449 -3.76 -22.84 -37.54
CA ASN A 449 -3.76 -22.19 -38.84
C ASN A 449 -2.78 -21.00 -38.78
N ASP A 450 -1.65 -21.07 -39.50
CA ASP A 450 -0.44 -20.20 -39.41
C ASP A 450 -0.63 -18.65 -39.51
N ASP A 451 -1.85 -18.11 -39.50
CA ASP A 451 -2.15 -16.67 -39.63
C ASP A 451 -2.28 -15.98 -38.25
N LEU A 452 -1.23 -16.08 -37.43
CA LEU A 452 -1.20 -15.54 -36.07
C LEU A 452 -0.77 -14.08 -36.03
N ASN A 453 -1.53 -13.23 -35.34
CA ASN A 453 -1.17 -11.84 -35.12
C ASN A 453 -0.14 -11.67 -34.00
N ASP A 454 0.90 -10.87 -34.25
CA ASP A 454 1.90 -10.46 -33.27
C ASP A 454 2.11 -8.95 -33.23
N ASN A 455 1.16 -8.20 -33.78
CA ASN A 455 1.15 -6.74 -33.77
C ASN A 455 0.26 -6.20 -32.64
N LEU A 456 0.14 -4.87 -32.54
CA LEU A 456 -0.79 -4.23 -31.63
C LEU A 456 -2.24 -4.61 -31.97
N VAL A 457 -3.04 -4.95 -30.96
CA VAL A 457 -4.49 -5.13 -31.14
C VAL A 457 -5.09 -3.81 -31.62
N THR A 458 -5.78 -3.83 -32.76
CA THR A 458 -6.31 -2.60 -33.40
C THR A 458 -7.16 -1.77 -32.45
N GLY A 459 -7.99 -2.43 -31.64
CA GLY A 459 -8.82 -1.80 -30.61
C GLY A 459 -8.07 -1.18 -29.42
N TRP A 460 -6.75 -1.25 -29.35
CA TRP A 460 -5.92 -0.57 -28.34
C TRP A 460 -5.24 0.68 -28.90
N SER A 461 -5.66 1.14 -30.08
CA SER A 461 -5.11 2.33 -30.73
C SER A 461 -6.20 3.23 -31.28
N TRP A 462 -6.01 4.55 -31.12
CA TRP A 462 -6.91 5.57 -31.64
C TRP A 462 -6.12 6.62 -32.39
N ILE A 463 -6.54 6.86 -33.62
CA ILE A 463 -5.93 7.84 -34.52
C ILE A 463 -6.85 9.04 -34.61
N TRP A 464 -6.35 10.25 -34.37
CA TRP A 464 -7.08 11.49 -34.68
C TRP A 464 -7.39 11.55 -36.19
N ASP A 465 -8.61 11.93 -36.55
CA ASP A 465 -9.00 12.09 -37.95
C ASP A 465 -8.19 13.21 -38.60
N ASN A 466 -7.97 14.31 -37.87
CA ASN A 466 -7.16 15.44 -38.31
C ASN A 466 -5.99 15.68 -37.35
N ASP A 467 -6.24 16.43 -36.27
CA ASP A 467 -5.33 16.66 -35.17
C ASP A 467 -6.12 16.75 -33.85
N PHE A 468 -5.40 16.78 -32.73
CA PHE A 468 -6.01 16.85 -31.40
C PHE A 468 -6.97 18.04 -31.25
N GLU A 469 -6.64 19.20 -31.84
CA GLU A 469 -7.43 20.41 -31.67
C GLU A 469 -8.74 20.35 -32.46
N ILE A 470 -8.66 19.97 -33.73
CA ILE A 470 -9.77 19.99 -34.68
C ILE A 470 -10.80 18.91 -34.34
N ASP A 471 -10.36 17.76 -33.84
CA ASP A 471 -11.25 16.65 -33.51
C ASP A 471 -12.00 16.85 -32.17
N ASN A 472 -11.50 17.75 -31.31
CA ASN A 472 -12.00 17.89 -29.95
C ASN A 472 -12.60 19.25 -29.62
N PHE A 473 -12.38 20.28 -30.45
CA PHE A 473 -12.92 21.62 -30.24
C PHE A 473 -13.77 22.09 -31.43
N LYS A 474 -14.63 23.07 -31.18
CA LYS A 474 -15.38 23.77 -32.23
C LYS A 474 -14.56 24.94 -32.79
N PRO A 475 -14.80 25.36 -34.05
CA PRO A 475 -14.15 26.54 -34.61
C PRO A 475 -14.28 27.80 -33.74
N THR A 476 -15.45 28.02 -33.14
CA THR A 476 -15.73 29.15 -32.23
C THR A 476 -14.92 29.10 -30.95
N GLU A 477 -14.69 27.92 -30.39
CA GLU A 477 -13.91 27.71 -29.16
C GLU A 477 -12.42 27.99 -29.43
N ILE A 478 -11.90 27.48 -30.54
CA ILE A 478 -10.53 27.71 -31.00
C ILE A 478 -10.29 29.18 -31.33
N GLN A 479 -11.21 29.83 -32.06
CA GLN A 479 -11.10 31.25 -32.40
C GLN A 479 -11.00 32.13 -31.15
N ARG A 480 -11.93 31.96 -30.20
CA ARG A 480 -11.91 32.68 -28.92
C ARG A 480 -10.62 32.42 -28.16
N ALA A 481 -10.17 31.16 -28.11
CA ALA A 481 -8.95 30.78 -27.41
C ALA A 481 -7.69 31.42 -28.01
N ILE A 482 -7.55 31.42 -29.34
CA ILE A 482 -6.40 32.04 -30.00
C ILE A 482 -6.40 33.56 -29.77
N ASN A 483 -7.53 34.22 -29.96
CA ASN A 483 -7.62 35.67 -29.78
C ASN A 483 -7.27 36.11 -28.36
N ASP A 484 -7.73 35.38 -27.35
CA ASP A 484 -7.41 35.65 -25.95
C ASP A 484 -5.93 35.39 -25.61
N VAL A 485 -5.41 34.24 -26.03
CA VAL A 485 -4.06 33.81 -25.62
C VAL A 485 -2.98 34.58 -26.40
N CYS A 486 -3.19 34.81 -27.69
CA CYS A 486 -2.21 35.45 -28.57
C CYS A 486 -2.40 36.96 -28.73
N GLY A 487 -3.49 37.53 -28.19
CA GLY A 487 -3.85 38.93 -28.36
C GLY A 487 -4.05 39.30 -29.84
N THR A 488 -4.68 38.40 -30.58
CA THR A 488 -4.95 38.53 -32.02
C THR A 488 -6.42 38.87 -32.26
N ASN A 489 -6.77 39.19 -33.51
CA ASN A 489 -8.16 39.40 -33.93
C ASN A 489 -8.47 38.57 -35.17
N ILE A 490 -8.28 37.26 -35.03
CA ILE A 490 -8.51 36.26 -36.08
C ILE A 490 -10.01 36.11 -36.27
N SER A 491 -10.44 36.08 -37.53
CA SER A 491 -11.85 35.91 -37.87
C SER A 491 -12.27 34.44 -37.68
N LEU A 492 -13.57 34.19 -37.47
CA LEU A 492 -14.08 32.83 -37.41
C LEU A 492 -13.87 32.10 -38.75
N GLU A 493 -14.01 32.83 -39.85
CA GLU A 493 -13.80 32.32 -41.22
C GLU A 493 -12.37 31.79 -41.41
N ASP A 494 -11.35 32.43 -40.83
CA ASP A 494 -9.97 31.94 -40.88
C ASP A 494 -9.82 30.56 -40.20
N VAL A 495 -10.53 30.33 -39.08
CA VAL A 495 -10.52 29.05 -38.37
C VAL A 495 -11.36 28.01 -39.12
N GLU A 496 -12.54 28.38 -39.61
CA GLU A 496 -13.40 27.50 -40.41
C GLU A 496 -12.71 27.03 -41.69
N ASN A 497 -11.93 27.89 -42.33
CA ASN A 497 -11.10 27.55 -43.48
C ASN A 497 -10.10 26.42 -43.17
N ILE A 498 -9.55 26.36 -41.95
CA ILE A 498 -8.70 25.23 -41.52
C ILE A 498 -9.53 23.94 -41.42
N TYR A 499 -10.70 23.98 -40.78
CA TYR A 499 -11.56 22.80 -40.65
C TYR A 499 -12.01 22.27 -42.02
N ASP A 500 -12.38 23.17 -42.94
CA ASP A 500 -12.81 22.78 -44.29
C ASP A 500 -11.66 22.27 -45.16
N SER A 501 -10.44 22.79 -44.98
CA SER A 501 -9.27 22.25 -45.65
C SER A 501 -8.89 20.85 -45.12
N CYS A 502 -9.04 20.59 -43.82
CA CYS A 502 -8.88 19.26 -43.24
C CYS A 502 -9.91 18.25 -43.79
N LYS A 503 -11.18 18.63 -43.95
CA LYS A 503 -12.20 17.80 -44.63
C LYS A 503 -11.83 17.41 -46.06
N ASN A 504 -11.02 18.24 -46.73
CA ASN A 504 -10.51 18.00 -48.08
C ASN A 504 -9.16 17.27 -48.11
N ASN A 505 -8.74 16.64 -47.00
CA ASN A 505 -7.46 15.96 -46.81
C ASN A 505 -6.22 16.87 -46.95
N GLU A 506 -6.35 18.20 -46.81
CA GLU A 506 -5.18 19.08 -46.70
C GLU A 506 -4.61 19.01 -45.27
N LYS A 507 -3.30 18.83 -45.15
CA LYS A 507 -2.60 18.84 -43.86
C LYS A 507 -2.39 20.29 -43.38
N LYS A 508 -3.41 20.88 -42.76
CA LYS A 508 -3.33 22.16 -42.03
C LYS A 508 -3.76 21.94 -40.58
N GLY A 509 -3.14 22.67 -39.66
CA GLY A 509 -3.53 22.69 -38.26
C GLY A 509 -3.62 24.13 -37.76
N ILE A 510 -3.99 24.31 -36.49
CA ILE A 510 -4.14 25.67 -35.93
C ILE A 510 -2.83 26.49 -35.97
N LYS A 511 -1.67 25.82 -36.05
CA LYS A 511 -0.34 26.42 -36.20
C LYS A 511 -0.19 27.24 -37.49
N ASP A 512 -1.02 26.97 -38.49
CA ASP A 512 -0.97 27.61 -39.81
C ASP A 512 -1.80 28.90 -39.87
N ILE A 513 -2.57 29.21 -38.82
CA ILE A 513 -3.44 30.39 -38.76
C ILE A 513 -2.64 31.66 -38.43
N ASP A 514 -1.80 31.63 -37.40
CA ASP A 514 -0.95 32.75 -37.00
C ASP A 514 0.38 32.23 -36.42
N PRO A 515 1.55 32.80 -36.77
CA PRO A 515 2.85 32.40 -36.23
C PRO A 515 2.93 32.36 -34.69
N LYS A 516 2.16 33.18 -33.98
CA LYS A 516 2.08 33.21 -32.52
C LYS A 516 1.43 31.95 -31.94
N VAL A 517 0.53 31.30 -32.67
CA VAL A 517 -0.18 30.08 -32.24
C VAL A 517 0.81 28.97 -31.94
N LYS A 518 1.85 28.82 -32.78
CA LYS A 518 2.86 27.78 -32.65
C LYS A 518 3.51 27.74 -31.25
N ASN A 519 3.78 28.90 -30.67
CA ASN A 519 4.44 29.00 -29.35
C ASN A 519 3.47 28.89 -28.17
N HIS A 520 2.16 28.98 -28.40
CA HIS A 520 1.13 29.01 -27.36
C HIS A 520 0.13 27.85 -27.47
N LYS A 521 0.44 26.82 -28.26
CA LYS A 521 -0.45 25.68 -28.56
C LYS A 521 -1.11 25.09 -27.30
N ILE A 522 -0.34 24.81 -26.24
CA ILE A 522 -0.87 24.25 -24.97
C ILE A 522 -1.83 25.22 -24.27
N GLU A 523 -1.50 26.50 -24.20
CA GLU A 523 -2.35 27.50 -23.54
C GLU A 523 -3.65 27.76 -24.33
N ILE A 524 -3.57 27.72 -25.66
CA ILE A 524 -4.74 27.77 -26.54
C ILE A 524 -5.65 26.57 -26.28
N ASN A 525 -5.11 25.35 -26.19
CA ASN A 525 -5.91 24.15 -25.87
C ASN A 525 -6.58 24.24 -24.50
N LYS A 526 -5.87 24.69 -23.47
CA LYS A 526 -6.46 24.91 -22.14
C LYS A 526 -7.60 25.91 -22.21
N LYS A 527 -7.42 27.02 -22.95
CA LYS A 527 -8.43 28.06 -23.08
C LYS A 527 -9.64 27.62 -23.91
N ALA A 528 -9.40 26.87 -24.98
CA ALA A 528 -10.46 26.25 -25.80
C ALA A 528 -11.27 25.25 -24.97
N PHE A 529 -10.62 24.48 -24.10
CA PHE A 529 -11.28 23.58 -23.16
C PHE A 529 -12.16 24.31 -22.14
N GLU A 530 -11.73 25.45 -21.60
CA GLU A 530 -12.62 26.27 -20.75
C GLU A 530 -13.84 26.78 -21.53
N TYR A 531 -13.66 27.18 -22.80
CA TYR A 531 -14.78 27.60 -23.64
C TYR A 531 -15.72 26.47 -24.03
N MET A 532 -15.18 25.29 -24.30
CA MET A 532 -15.99 24.09 -24.45
C MET A 532 -16.86 23.84 -23.21
N LYS A 533 -16.29 23.94 -22.01
CA LYS A 533 -17.05 23.75 -20.76
C LYS A 533 -18.18 24.76 -20.66
N GLU A 534 -17.88 26.04 -20.85
CA GLU A 534 -18.88 27.11 -20.83
C GLU A 534 -20.01 26.86 -21.82
N ASP A 535 -19.67 26.42 -23.04
CA ASP A 535 -20.64 26.22 -24.11
C ASP A 535 -21.53 24.98 -23.82
N ILE A 536 -20.96 23.92 -23.24
CA ILE A 536 -21.73 22.75 -22.77
C ILE A 536 -22.65 23.13 -21.61
N GLU A 537 -22.16 23.84 -20.60
CA GLU A 537 -22.97 24.27 -19.44
C GLU A 537 -24.14 25.18 -19.82
N LYS A 538 -23.95 26.03 -20.84
CA LYS A 538 -24.99 26.94 -21.35
C LYS A 538 -26.03 26.26 -22.26
N SER A 539 -25.76 25.06 -22.75
CA SER A 539 -26.60 24.41 -23.76
C SER A 539 -27.18 23.08 -23.26
N LEU A 540 -28.50 23.02 -23.18
CA LEU A 540 -29.23 21.79 -22.78
C LEU A 540 -29.16 20.65 -23.82
N ASN A 541 -28.58 20.88 -25.00
CA ASN A 541 -28.64 20.00 -26.18
C ASN A 541 -27.29 19.74 -26.89
N ILE A 542 -26.14 20.23 -26.38
CA ILE A 542 -24.84 19.86 -26.99
C ILE A 542 -24.41 18.51 -26.40
N SER A 543 -24.43 17.47 -27.22
CA SER A 543 -23.92 16.16 -26.86
C SER A 543 -22.39 16.24 -26.75
N ILE A 544 -21.85 15.93 -25.57
CA ILE A 544 -20.40 15.79 -25.40
C ILE A 544 -19.82 14.69 -26.31
N ASN A 545 -20.64 13.72 -26.71
CA ASN A 545 -20.26 12.61 -27.57
C ASN A 545 -19.91 13.03 -29.00
N ASP A 546 -20.19 14.27 -29.40
CA ASP A 546 -19.78 14.81 -30.70
C ASP A 546 -18.25 15.02 -30.77
N ARG A 547 -17.53 14.95 -29.64
CA ARG A 547 -16.08 15.13 -29.58
C ARG A 547 -15.41 13.77 -29.40
N LYS A 548 -14.44 13.49 -30.27
CA LYS A 548 -13.80 12.18 -30.38
C LYS A 548 -13.10 11.73 -29.09
N ILE A 549 -12.55 12.64 -28.30
CA ILE A 549 -11.93 12.30 -27.03
C ILE A 549 -12.87 11.56 -26.08
N PHE A 550 -14.17 11.90 -26.02
CA PHE A 550 -15.07 11.28 -25.05
C PHE A 550 -15.38 9.81 -25.37
N SER A 551 -15.49 9.44 -26.66
CA SER A 551 -15.61 8.02 -27.02
C SER A 551 -14.36 7.22 -26.67
N ILE A 552 -13.17 7.84 -26.80
CA ILE A 552 -11.91 7.21 -26.39
C ILE A 552 -11.86 7.06 -24.87
N LEU A 553 -12.31 8.06 -24.10
CA LEU A 553 -12.38 7.98 -22.65
C LEU A 553 -13.32 6.85 -22.19
N ASP A 554 -14.49 6.70 -22.83
CA ASP A 554 -15.41 5.59 -22.53
C ASP A 554 -14.73 4.23 -22.71
N GLU A 555 -14.06 4.02 -23.85
CA GLU A 555 -13.32 2.77 -24.11
C GLU A 555 -12.20 2.55 -23.07
N LEU A 556 -11.45 3.58 -22.70
CA LEU A 556 -10.39 3.48 -21.68
C LEU A 556 -10.94 3.19 -20.27
N ILE A 557 -12.09 3.75 -19.92
CA ILE A 557 -12.76 3.50 -18.65
C ILE A 557 -13.25 2.05 -18.60
N ASP A 558 -13.93 1.57 -19.65
CA ASP A 558 -14.37 0.19 -19.75
C ASP A 558 -13.19 -0.79 -19.68
N MET A 559 -12.11 -0.52 -20.42
CA MET A 559 -10.88 -1.31 -20.34
C MET A 559 -10.29 -1.33 -18.92
N SER A 560 -10.29 -0.21 -18.20
CA SER A 560 -9.76 -0.14 -16.83
C SER A 560 -10.60 -0.92 -15.82
N ILE A 561 -11.93 -0.88 -15.99
CA ILE A 561 -12.87 -1.59 -15.14
C ILE A 561 -12.77 -3.10 -15.37
N LEU A 562 -12.67 -3.52 -16.63
CA LEU A 562 -12.63 -4.92 -17.04
C LEU A 562 -11.25 -5.57 -16.91
N ASN A 563 -10.15 -4.79 -17.02
CA ASN A 563 -8.80 -5.29 -16.79
C ASN A 563 -8.51 -5.39 -15.29
N HIS A 564 -8.99 -6.46 -14.67
CA HIS A 564 -8.72 -6.74 -13.26
C HIS A 564 -7.26 -7.14 -13.05
N SER A 565 -6.50 -6.30 -12.34
CA SER A 565 -5.13 -6.65 -11.96
C SER A 565 -5.09 -7.95 -11.16
N PRO A 566 -4.10 -8.83 -11.40
CA PRO A 566 -3.99 -10.09 -10.67
C PRO A 566 -3.95 -9.93 -9.17
N VAL A 567 -4.71 -10.79 -8.48
CA VAL A 567 -4.79 -10.86 -7.01
C VAL A 567 -4.10 -12.11 -6.45
N ASN A 568 -3.70 -13.02 -7.34
CA ASN A 568 -2.92 -14.22 -7.05
C ASN A 568 -2.32 -14.78 -8.35
N THR A 569 -1.48 -15.81 -8.22
CA THR A 569 -0.77 -16.43 -9.34
C THR A 569 -1.72 -17.11 -10.32
N SER A 570 -2.77 -17.78 -9.83
CA SER A 570 -3.77 -18.42 -10.69
C SER A 570 -4.54 -17.41 -11.55
N HIS A 571 -4.93 -16.27 -10.97
CA HIS A 571 -5.54 -15.16 -11.70
C HIS A 571 -4.57 -14.57 -12.74
N ALA A 572 -3.29 -14.39 -12.36
CA ALA A 572 -2.26 -13.92 -13.29
C ALA A 572 -2.12 -14.86 -14.50
N LEU A 573 -2.00 -16.17 -14.28
CA LEU A 573 -1.87 -17.14 -15.38
C LEU A 573 -3.11 -17.15 -16.29
N ARG A 574 -4.32 -17.07 -15.72
CA ARG A 574 -5.56 -16.98 -16.51
C ARG A 574 -5.58 -15.73 -17.39
N ASN A 575 -5.35 -14.56 -16.81
CA ASN A 575 -5.32 -13.29 -17.54
C ASN A 575 -4.23 -13.31 -18.62
N GLN A 576 -3.08 -13.91 -18.34
CA GLN A 576 -1.99 -14.02 -19.30
C GLN A 576 -2.37 -14.89 -20.51
N LYS A 577 -3.05 -16.02 -20.27
CA LYS A 577 -3.60 -16.88 -21.32
C LYS A 577 -4.63 -16.13 -22.18
N GLU A 578 -5.59 -15.48 -21.53
CA GLU A 578 -6.63 -14.69 -22.21
C GLU A 578 -6.01 -13.58 -23.07
N LEU A 579 -5.16 -12.73 -22.49
CA LEU A 579 -4.48 -11.64 -23.21
C LEU A 579 -3.62 -12.13 -24.38
N SER A 580 -2.91 -13.26 -24.21
CA SER A 580 -2.10 -13.83 -25.29
C SER A 580 -2.97 -14.27 -26.47
N LEU A 581 -4.12 -14.89 -26.18
CA LEU A 581 -5.08 -15.29 -27.20
C LEU A 581 -5.70 -14.08 -27.92
N CYS A 582 -6.03 -13.02 -27.17
CA CYS A 582 -6.51 -11.75 -27.73
C CYS A 582 -5.56 -11.18 -28.77
N ILE A 583 -4.27 -11.13 -28.43
CA ILE A 583 -3.24 -10.61 -29.32
C ILE A 583 -3.15 -11.47 -30.57
N LEU A 584 -3.06 -12.80 -30.42
CA LEU A 584 -2.97 -13.73 -31.55
C LEU A 584 -4.16 -13.64 -32.52
N LYS A 585 -5.35 -13.29 -32.01
CA LYS A 585 -6.59 -13.14 -32.79
C LYS A 585 -6.86 -11.73 -33.31
N ASP A 586 -6.05 -10.74 -32.95
CA ASP A 586 -6.37 -9.30 -33.12
C ASP A 586 -7.76 -8.94 -32.55
N TYR A 587 -8.06 -9.44 -31.35
CA TYR A 587 -9.36 -9.27 -30.70
C TYR A 587 -9.24 -8.45 -29.42
N ASN A 588 -10.04 -7.38 -29.29
CA ASN A 588 -10.10 -6.61 -28.05
C ASN A 588 -11.19 -7.18 -27.13
N ILE A 589 -10.81 -8.01 -26.15
CA ILE A 589 -11.72 -8.59 -25.14
C ILE A 589 -12.50 -7.56 -24.31
N PHE A 590 -12.09 -6.30 -24.32
CA PHE A 590 -12.74 -5.25 -23.55
C PHE A 590 -13.78 -4.47 -24.36
N LYS A 591 -13.87 -4.71 -25.67
CA LYS A 591 -15.00 -4.20 -26.46
C LYS A 591 -16.19 -5.11 -26.22
N ARG A 592 -17.31 -4.52 -25.80
CA ARG A 592 -18.59 -5.22 -25.81
C ARG A 592 -19.01 -5.34 -27.27
N ASP A 593 -19.35 -6.55 -27.70
CA ASP A 593 -20.05 -6.70 -28.97
C ASP A 593 -21.34 -5.86 -28.88
N GLU A 594 -21.60 -5.05 -29.92
CA GLU A 594 -22.88 -4.32 -30.03
C GLU A 594 -24.06 -5.32 -30.12
N ASP A 595 -23.78 -6.58 -30.44
CA ASP A 595 -24.70 -7.70 -30.38
C ASP A 595 -24.65 -8.34 -28.97
N GLY A 596 -25.38 -7.71 -28.05
CA GLY A 596 -25.44 -8.12 -26.65
C GLY A 596 -25.75 -9.60 -26.41
N ILE A 597 -25.02 -10.15 -25.44
CA ILE A 597 -25.51 -11.17 -24.51
C ILE A 597 -25.56 -10.54 -23.12
#